data_AF-A0A5N7MPZ8-F1
#
_entry.id   AF-A0A5N7MPZ8-F1
#
_cell.length_a   1.000
_cell.length_b   1.000
_cell.length_c   1.000
_cell.angle_alpha   90.00
_cell.angle_beta   90.00
_cell.angle_gamma   90.00
#
_symmetry.space_group_name_H-M   'P 1'
#
loop_
_entity.id
_entity.type
_entity.pdbx_description
1 polymer ?
#
loop_
_entity_poly.entity_id
_entity_poly.type
_entity_poly.pdbx_seq_one_letter_code
_entity_poly.pdbx_strand_id
1 'polypeptide(L)'
;MTEIDEHIVRTRHIMIGRAIPTADELLRLYPFLGDNLLLDIVTFAKYEAAHGPEQARPAAQSLLDAVGNADISDAELAGHVGILMDALPEDDRSGRLRCRLYRAVLGDPASRLAVACDAVSALVAAAGTDQQPTLADITLAWAALGWLATVAADDAFVPLSGRPRPGSVGDLDDTARYHGRSLLLWLLGDAWPGVPPLRPSDPG
;
A
#
# COMPACT_ATOMS: atom_id res chain seq x y z
N MET A 1 16.73 -20.32 -8.70
CA MET A 1 16.14 -19.55 -7.59
C MET A 1 14.69 -19.39 -7.94
N THR A 2 13.76 -19.71 -7.04
CA THR A 2 12.33 -19.57 -7.34
C THR A 2 11.90 -18.09 -7.23
N GLU A 3 10.81 -17.70 -7.87
CA GLU A 3 10.23 -16.34 -7.74
C GLU A 3 9.98 -15.97 -6.27
N ILE A 4 9.60 -16.97 -5.45
CA ILE A 4 9.42 -16.83 -3.99
C ILE A 4 10.74 -16.51 -3.29
N ASP A 5 11.85 -17.19 -3.66
CA ASP A 5 13.17 -16.91 -3.08
C ASP A 5 13.64 -15.49 -3.40
N GLU A 6 13.43 -15.04 -4.64
CA GLU A 6 13.73 -13.68 -5.08
C GLU A 6 12.92 -12.64 -4.30
N HIS A 7 11.62 -12.88 -4.12
CA HIS A 7 10.75 -12.05 -3.31
C HIS A 7 11.25 -11.96 -1.86
N ILE A 8 11.57 -13.08 -1.21
CA ILE A 8 12.07 -13.12 0.18
C ILE A 8 13.37 -12.33 0.32
N VAL A 9 14.34 -12.55 -0.58
CA VAL A 9 15.63 -11.84 -0.55
C VAL A 9 15.42 -10.34 -0.76
N ARG A 10 14.58 -9.95 -1.72
CA ARG A 10 14.28 -8.55 -2.02
C ARG A 10 13.60 -7.86 -0.82
N THR A 11 12.58 -8.48 -0.24
CA THR A 11 11.90 -8.00 0.96
C THR A 11 12.88 -7.81 2.11
N ARG A 12 13.75 -8.81 2.37
CA ARG A 12 14.77 -8.70 3.42
C ARG A 12 15.70 -7.51 3.20
N HIS A 13 16.18 -7.29 1.97
CA HIS A 13 17.05 -6.15 1.67
C HIS A 13 16.38 -4.80 1.94
N ILE A 14 15.09 -4.67 1.65
CA ILE A 14 14.33 -3.45 1.93
C ILE A 14 14.16 -3.26 3.45
N MET A 15 13.75 -4.31 4.17
CA MET A 15 13.54 -4.25 5.64
C MET A 15 14.81 -3.89 6.41
N ILE A 16 15.99 -4.30 5.94
CA ILE A 16 17.27 -3.96 6.60
C ILE A 16 17.92 -2.68 6.03
N GLY A 17 17.20 -1.92 5.21
CA GLY A 17 17.66 -0.63 4.67
C GLY A 17 18.75 -0.73 3.60
N ARG A 18 19.00 -1.91 3.02
CA ARG A 18 19.98 -2.12 1.94
C ARG A 18 19.45 -1.77 0.55
N ALA A 19 18.14 -1.59 0.42
CA ALA A 19 17.51 -1.21 -0.82
C ALA A 19 16.25 -0.35 -0.59
N ILE A 20 16.05 0.63 -1.46
CA ILE A 20 14.83 1.43 -1.52
C ILE A 20 13.80 0.63 -2.35
N PRO A 21 12.56 0.46 -1.89
CA PRO A 21 11.51 -0.18 -2.67
C PRO A 21 11.09 0.73 -3.82
N THR A 22 10.69 0.17 -4.96
CA THR A 22 10.04 0.94 -6.02
C THR A 22 8.56 1.20 -5.67
N ALA A 23 7.90 2.14 -6.34
CA ALA A 23 6.47 2.39 -6.12
C ALA A 23 5.61 1.16 -6.44
N ASP A 24 6.01 0.40 -7.46
CA ASP A 24 5.34 -0.84 -7.88
C ASP A 24 5.59 -1.99 -6.89
N GLU A 25 6.78 -2.08 -6.28
CA GLU A 25 7.04 -3.01 -5.17
C GLU A 25 6.17 -2.66 -3.96
N LEU A 26 6.06 -1.38 -3.59
CA LEU A 26 5.17 -0.96 -2.50
C LEU A 26 3.70 -1.30 -2.80
N LEU A 27 3.26 -1.11 -4.06
CA LEU A 27 1.92 -1.52 -4.51
C LEU A 27 1.69 -3.03 -4.36
N ARG A 28 2.75 -3.84 -4.55
CA ARG A 28 2.76 -5.30 -4.34
C ARG A 28 3.04 -5.71 -2.90
N LEU A 29 2.78 -4.83 -1.93
CA LEU A 29 2.89 -5.10 -0.50
C LEU A 29 4.32 -5.38 -0.01
N TYR A 30 5.35 -4.96 -0.76
CA TYR A 30 6.70 -4.89 -0.19
C TYR A 30 6.73 -3.84 0.94
N PRO A 31 7.59 -4.04 1.95
CA PRO A 31 7.67 -3.10 3.06
C PRO A 31 8.26 -1.76 2.62
N PHE A 32 7.99 -0.72 3.40
CA PHE A 32 8.73 0.54 3.32
C PHE A 32 10.20 0.32 3.67
N LEU A 33 11.06 1.25 3.25
CA LEU A 33 12.47 1.25 3.59
C LEU A 33 12.67 1.11 5.10
N GLY A 34 13.38 0.06 5.53
CA GLY A 34 13.61 -0.18 6.95
C GLY A 34 12.35 -0.55 7.74
N ASP A 35 11.27 -0.96 7.05
CA ASP A 35 9.92 -1.13 7.59
C ASP A 35 9.42 0.14 8.32
N ASN A 36 9.81 1.31 7.82
CA ASN A 36 9.52 2.60 8.42
C ASN A 36 9.02 3.58 7.35
N LEU A 37 7.72 3.88 7.39
CA LEU A 37 7.07 4.81 6.47
C LEU A 37 7.78 6.17 6.43
N LEU A 38 8.08 6.74 7.60
CA LEU A 38 8.69 8.06 7.71
C LEU A 38 10.09 8.09 7.10
N LEU A 39 10.87 7.03 7.30
CA LEU A 39 12.19 6.87 6.69
C LEU A 39 12.10 6.81 5.16
N ASP A 40 11.11 6.10 4.61
CA ASP A 40 10.87 6.01 3.16
C ASP A 40 10.44 7.37 2.58
N ILE A 41 9.50 8.07 3.24
CA ILE A 41 9.07 9.43 2.89
C ILE A 41 10.26 10.38 2.84
N VAL A 42 11.08 10.43 3.89
CA VAL A 42 12.24 11.33 3.97
C VAL A 42 13.26 10.98 2.89
N THR A 43 13.50 9.70 2.64
CA THR A 43 14.45 9.25 1.62
C THR A 43 13.99 9.66 0.23
N PHE A 44 12.70 9.46 -0.07
CA PHE A 44 12.09 9.88 -1.32
C PHE A 44 12.10 11.40 -1.49
N ALA A 45 11.68 12.16 -0.47
CA ALA A 45 11.66 13.62 -0.52
C ALA A 45 13.07 14.22 -0.68
N LYS A 46 14.11 13.64 -0.06
CA LYS A 46 15.51 14.03 -0.32
C LYS A 46 15.92 13.81 -1.77
N TYR A 47 15.52 12.69 -2.37
CA TYR A 47 15.79 12.42 -3.76
C TYR A 47 15.11 13.45 -4.67
N GLU A 48 13.82 13.73 -4.45
CA GLU A 48 13.05 14.71 -5.23
C GLU A 48 13.58 16.13 -5.05
N ALA A 49 13.98 16.54 -3.86
CA ALA A 49 14.57 17.85 -3.63
C ALA A 49 15.89 18.06 -4.39
N ALA A 50 16.71 17.00 -4.51
CA ALA A 50 18.02 17.06 -5.16
C ALA A 50 17.98 16.81 -6.68
N HIS A 51 17.13 15.89 -7.13
CA HIS A 51 17.16 15.36 -8.50
C HIS A 51 15.80 15.47 -9.21
N GLY A 52 14.73 15.77 -8.47
CA GLY A 52 13.40 15.86 -9.03
C GLY A 52 13.21 17.06 -9.97
N PRO A 53 12.05 17.12 -10.64
CA PRO A 53 11.64 18.24 -11.48
C PRO A 53 11.67 19.56 -10.72
N GLU A 54 12.04 20.66 -11.38
CA GLU A 54 12.24 21.97 -10.74
C GLU A 54 11.00 22.42 -9.94
N GLN A 55 9.80 22.17 -10.47
CA GLN A 55 8.53 22.49 -9.82
C GLN A 55 8.24 21.66 -8.57
N ALA A 56 8.80 20.45 -8.44
CA ALA A 56 8.56 19.54 -7.32
C ALA A 56 9.52 19.78 -6.15
N ARG A 57 10.71 20.35 -6.41
CA ARG A 57 11.74 20.58 -5.39
C ARG A 57 11.27 21.42 -4.20
N PRO A 58 10.53 22.53 -4.37
CA PRO A 58 10.03 23.31 -3.23
C PRO A 58 9.04 22.51 -2.37
N ALA A 59 8.17 21.72 -2.99
CA ALA A 59 7.23 20.86 -2.28
C ALA A 59 7.95 19.72 -1.53
N ALA A 60 8.97 19.13 -2.14
CA ALA A 60 9.83 18.13 -1.51
C ALA A 60 10.58 18.70 -0.30
N GLN A 61 11.14 19.91 -0.43
CA GLN A 61 11.79 20.61 0.67
C GLN A 61 10.80 20.94 1.80
N SER A 62 9.61 21.43 1.46
CA SER A 62 8.56 21.69 2.45
C SER A 62 8.16 20.43 3.22
N LEU A 63 8.06 19.29 2.54
CA LEU A 63 7.80 17.99 3.18
C LEU A 63 8.95 17.58 4.13
N LEU A 64 10.21 17.80 3.74
CA LEU A 64 11.36 17.54 4.62
C LEU A 64 11.36 18.42 5.86
N ASP A 65 11.04 19.70 5.71
CA ASP A 65 10.95 20.65 6.82
C ASP A 65 9.81 20.26 7.77
N ALA A 66 8.67 19.81 7.23
CA ALA A 66 7.52 19.35 7.98
C ALA A 66 7.83 18.08 8.80
N VAL A 67 8.52 17.09 8.21
CA VAL A 67 8.97 15.89 8.93
C VAL A 67 10.00 16.21 10.02
N GLY A 68 10.76 17.30 9.85
CA GLY A 68 11.68 17.79 10.89
C GLY A 68 10.96 18.29 12.16
N ASN A 69 9.65 18.53 12.10
CA ASN A 69 8.84 18.88 13.25
C ASN A 69 8.35 17.63 13.99
N ALA A 70 8.75 17.46 15.25
CA ALA A 70 8.45 16.27 16.05
C ALA A 70 6.95 16.08 16.35
N ASP A 71 6.13 17.12 16.21
CA ASP A 71 4.70 17.11 16.57
C ASP A 71 3.75 17.03 15.35
N ILE A 72 4.27 16.72 14.15
CA ILE A 72 3.42 16.63 12.96
C ILE A 72 2.44 15.46 13.04
N SER A 73 1.16 15.72 12.79
CA SER A 73 0.13 14.68 12.72
C SER A 73 0.14 13.96 11.37
N ASP A 74 -0.39 12.73 11.32
CA ASP A 74 -0.50 11.96 10.07
C ASP A 74 -1.31 12.70 9.00
N ALA A 75 -2.37 13.41 9.40
CA ALA A 75 -3.20 14.20 8.48
C ALA A 75 -2.42 15.38 7.88
N GLU A 76 -1.61 16.08 8.69
CA GLU A 76 -0.75 17.16 8.21
C GLU A 76 0.35 16.62 7.29
N LEU A 77 0.99 15.50 7.68
CA LEU A 77 1.99 14.83 6.86
C LEU A 77 1.40 14.37 5.52
N ALA A 78 0.19 13.81 5.51
CA ALA A 78 -0.53 13.44 4.30
C ALA A 78 -0.81 14.66 3.40
N GLY A 79 -1.10 15.81 3.99
CA GLY A 79 -1.25 17.08 3.30
C GLY A 79 0.03 17.52 2.57
N HIS A 80 1.19 17.46 3.24
CA HIS A 80 2.47 17.78 2.62
C HIS A 80 2.84 16.80 1.50
N VAL A 81 2.57 15.50 1.68
CA VAL A 81 2.73 14.50 0.61
C VAL A 81 1.80 14.82 -0.57
N GLY A 82 0.57 15.28 -0.31
CA GLY A 82 -0.36 15.73 -1.34
C GLY A 82 0.19 16.89 -2.17
N ILE A 83 0.77 17.89 -1.52
CA ILE A 83 1.41 19.04 -2.20
C ILE A 83 2.56 18.56 -3.09
N LEU A 84 3.39 17.64 -2.61
CA LEU A 84 4.45 17.05 -3.44
C LEU A 84 3.86 16.30 -4.64
N MET A 85 2.83 15.47 -4.42
CA MET A 85 2.16 14.73 -5.50
C MET A 85 1.63 15.66 -6.59
N ASP A 86 1.03 16.79 -6.21
CA ASP A 86 0.46 17.76 -7.16
C ASP A 86 1.56 18.53 -7.92
N ALA A 87 2.72 18.72 -7.30
CA ALA A 87 3.86 19.37 -7.92
C ALA A 87 4.64 18.44 -8.88
N LEU A 88 4.51 17.11 -8.74
CA LEU A 88 5.12 16.15 -9.67
C LEU A 88 4.42 16.20 -11.04
N PRO A 89 5.19 16.11 -12.16
CA PRO A 89 4.65 15.99 -13.50
C PRO A 89 3.60 14.89 -13.62
N GLU A 90 2.56 15.10 -14.43
CA GLU A 90 1.50 14.10 -14.62
C GLU A 90 2.02 12.77 -15.19
N ASP A 91 3.11 12.83 -15.97
CA ASP A 91 3.78 11.66 -16.54
C ASP A 91 4.74 10.95 -15.56
N ASP A 92 5.04 11.55 -14.40
CA ASP A 92 5.76 10.87 -13.32
C ASP A 92 4.83 9.93 -12.54
N ARG A 93 4.47 8.84 -13.20
CA ARG A 93 3.58 7.80 -12.65
C ARG A 93 4.15 7.18 -11.38
N SER A 94 5.46 7.00 -11.30
CA SER A 94 6.12 6.33 -10.18
C SER A 94 6.10 7.20 -8.93
N GLY A 95 6.54 8.46 -9.03
CA GLY A 95 6.53 9.41 -7.91
C GLY A 95 5.10 9.67 -7.41
N ARG A 96 4.14 9.85 -8.32
CA ARG A 96 2.73 10.05 -7.97
C ARG A 96 2.09 8.82 -7.32
N LEU A 97 2.37 7.60 -7.81
CA LEU A 97 1.92 6.36 -7.16
C LEU A 97 2.49 6.24 -5.74
N ARG A 98 3.78 6.53 -5.56
CA ARG A 98 4.43 6.49 -4.25
C ARG A 98 3.77 7.46 -3.26
N CYS A 99 3.47 8.69 -3.69
CA CYS A 99 2.76 9.66 -2.87
C CYS A 99 1.34 9.19 -2.50
N ARG A 100 0.60 8.58 -3.44
CA ARG A 100 -0.72 7.99 -3.16
C ARG A 100 -0.64 6.88 -2.11
N LEU A 101 0.37 6.00 -2.21
CA LEU A 101 0.60 4.95 -1.22
C LEU A 101 0.85 5.52 0.17
N TYR A 102 1.71 6.52 0.31
CA TYR A 102 1.95 7.18 1.61
C TYR A 102 0.67 7.77 2.18
N ARG A 103 -0.10 8.52 1.38
CA ARG A 103 -1.36 9.12 1.82
C ARG A 103 -2.38 8.07 2.24
N ALA A 104 -2.46 6.96 1.51
CA ALA A 104 -3.36 5.85 1.84
C ALA A 104 -3.05 5.25 3.22
N VAL A 105 -1.75 5.05 3.52
CA VAL A 105 -1.28 4.57 4.84
C VAL A 105 -1.56 5.62 5.93
N LEU A 106 -1.28 6.90 5.67
CA LEU A 106 -1.55 8.02 6.59
C LEU A 106 -3.04 8.34 6.78
N GLY A 107 -3.93 7.57 6.17
CA GLY A 107 -5.36 7.63 6.47
C GLY A 107 -6.24 8.29 5.43
N ASP A 108 -5.69 8.78 4.31
CA ASP A 108 -6.47 9.48 3.27
C ASP A 108 -7.41 8.51 2.50
N PRO A 109 -8.75 8.62 2.66
CA PRO A 109 -9.66 7.64 2.09
C PRO A 109 -9.68 7.62 0.56
N ALA A 110 -9.52 8.79 -0.07
CA ALA A 110 -9.46 8.90 -1.52
C ALA A 110 -8.23 8.19 -2.09
N SER A 111 -7.09 8.31 -1.43
CA SER A 111 -5.86 7.64 -1.81
C SER A 111 -5.94 6.12 -1.61
N ARG A 112 -6.60 5.62 -0.54
CA ARG A 112 -6.83 4.18 -0.38
C ARG A 112 -7.63 3.60 -1.55
N LEU A 113 -8.71 4.26 -1.95
CA LEU A 113 -9.50 3.85 -3.10
C LEU A 113 -8.67 3.93 -4.40
N ALA A 114 -7.91 5.01 -4.60
CA ALA A 114 -7.06 5.17 -5.77
C ALA A 114 -6.00 4.05 -5.88
N VAL A 115 -5.35 3.70 -4.76
CA VAL A 115 -4.35 2.61 -4.71
C VAL A 115 -5.01 1.26 -5.00
N ALA A 116 -6.22 1.01 -4.48
CA ALA A 116 -6.98 -0.20 -4.84
C ALA A 116 -7.26 -0.26 -6.35
N CYS A 117 -7.66 0.86 -6.96
CA CYS A 117 -7.88 0.96 -8.40
C CYS A 117 -6.58 0.77 -9.20
N ASP A 118 -5.44 1.31 -8.74
CA ASP A 118 -4.14 1.10 -9.38
C ASP A 118 -3.75 -0.39 -9.36
N ALA A 119 -3.94 -1.06 -8.22
CA ALA A 119 -3.66 -2.48 -8.08
C ALA A 119 -4.54 -3.35 -9.00
N VAL A 120 -5.85 -3.06 -9.07
CA VAL A 120 -6.76 -3.74 -10.02
C VAL A 120 -6.35 -3.47 -11.47
N SER A 121 -6.00 -2.23 -11.81
CA SER A 121 -5.60 -1.89 -13.17
C SER A 121 -4.33 -2.63 -13.60
N ALA A 122 -3.35 -2.73 -12.69
CA ALA A 122 -2.13 -3.50 -12.90
C ALA A 122 -2.43 -5.00 -13.08
N LEU A 123 -3.34 -5.56 -12.27
CA LEU A 123 -3.77 -6.95 -12.38
C LEU A 123 -4.49 -7.24 -13.70
N VAL A 124 -5.41 -6.37 -14.13
CA VAL A 124 -6.12 -6.52 -15.41
C VAL A 124 -5.15 -6.47 -16.60
N ALA A 125 -4.15 -5.60 -16.53
CA ALA A 125 -3.12 -5.52 -17.57
C ALA A 125 -2.29 -6.82 -17.66
N ALA A 126 -2.01 -7.48 -16.53
CA ALA A 126 -1.29 -8.75 -16.49
C ALA A 126 -2.14 -9.95 -16.95
N ALA A 127 -3.43 -9.96 -16.58
CA ALA A 127 -4.39 -11.02 -16.92
C ALA A 127 -4.74 -11.11 -18.43
N GLY A 128 -4.39 -10.10 -19.23
CA GLY A 128 -4.55 -10.13 -20.69
C GLY A 128 -3.61 -11.11 -21.42
N THR A 129 -2.86 -11.92 -20.68
CA THR A 129 -1.92 -12.91 -21.21
C THR A 129 -2.44 -14.32 -20.90
N ASP A 130 -2.32 -15.28 -21.82
CA ASP A 130 -2.75 -16.69 -21.62
C ASP A 130 -1.85 -17.47 -20.62
N GLN A 131 -1.20 -16.76 -19.69
CA GLN A 131 -0.28 -17.30 -18.71
C GLN A 131 -0.96 -17.50 -17.35
N GLN A 132 -0.44 -18.44 -16.56
CA GLN A 132 -0.89 -18.60 -15.18
C GLN A 132 -0.52 -17.36 -14.35
N PRO A 133 -1.34 -16.98 -13.35
CA PRO A 133 -1.03 -15.88 -12.46
C PRO A 133 0.30 -16.08 -11.73
N THR A 134 1.15 -15.05 -11.75
CA THR A 134 2.43 -15.00 -11.04
C THR A 134 2.23 -14.63 -9.56
N LEU A 135 3.29 -14.73 -8.75
CA LEU A 135 3.25 -14.22 -7.37
C LEU A 135 2.95 -12.70 -7.35
N ALA A 136 3.46 -11.96 -8.34
CA ALA A 136 3.17 -10.54 -8.51
C ALA A 136 1.67 -10.27 -8.76
N ASP A 137 1.01 -11.08 -9.58
CA ASP A 137 -0.43 -10.94 -9.85
C ASP A 137 -1.27 -11.22 -8.60
N ILE A 138 -0.90 -12.28 -7.88
CA ILE A 138 -1.55 -12.64 -6.62
C ILE A 138 -1.39 -11.50 -5.59
N THR A 139 -0.18 -10.94 -5.44
CA THR A 139 0.05 -9.83 -4.49
C THR A 139 -0.70 -8.55 -4.88
N LEU A 140 -0.87 -8.24 -6.17
CA LEU A 140 -1.72 -7.13 -6.62
C LEU A 140 -3.20 -7.35 -6.29
N ALA A 141 -3.72 -8.56 -6.51
CA ALA A 141 -5.08 -8.90 -6.11
C ALA A 141 -5.29 -8.69 -4.60
N TRP A 142 -4.29 -9.08 -3.79
CA TRP A 142 -4.33 -8.87 -2.34
C TRP A 142 -4.25 -7.41 -1.94
N ALA A 143 -3.39 -6.63 -2.58
CA ALA A 143 -3.29 -5.20 -2.33
C ALA A 143 -4.65 -4.53 -2.59
N ALA A 144 -5.27 -4.81 -3.73
CA ALA A 144 -6.59 -4.29 -4.07
C ALA A 144 -7.64 -4.63 -3.00
N LEU A 145 -7.75 -5.92 -2.63
CA LEU A 145 -8.70 -6.37 -1.62
C LEU A 145 -8.44 -5.77 -0.24
N GLY A 146 -7.16 -5.69 0.18
CA GLY A 146 -6.76 -5.10 1.46
C GLY A 146 -7.16 -3.63 1.55
N TRP A 147 -6.86 -2.84 0.52
CA TRP A 147 -7.25 -1.42 0.49
C TRP A 147 -8.77 -1.22 0.44
N LEU A 148 -9.50 -2.05 -0.32
CA LEU A 148 -10.97 -2.03 -0.32
C LEU A 148 -11.56 -2.39 1.04
N ALA A 149 -10.98 -3.36 1.74
CA ALA A 149 -11.39 -3.72 3.09
C ALA A 149 -11.20 -2.54 4.06
N THR A 150 -10.06 -1.84 3.98
CA THR A 150 -9.81 -0.64 4.78
C THR A 150 -10.82 0.48 4.49
N VAL A 151 -11.17 0.71 3.22
CA VAL A 151 -12.23 1.67 2.84
C VAL A 151 -13.59 1.22 3.39
N ALA A 152 -13.91 -0.07 3.30
CA ALA A 152 -15.20 -0.60 3.78
C ALA A 152 -15.36 -0.60 5.31
N ALA A 153 -14.23 -0.63 6.03
CA ALA A 153 -14.18 -0.53 7.50
C ALA A 153 -14.21 0.91 8.01
N ASP A 154 -14.03 1.92 7.13
CA ASP A 154 -14.09 3.32 7.48
C ASP A 154 -15.50 3.72 7.94
N ASP A 155 -15.60 4.51 9.02
CA ASP A 155 -16.87 4.90 9.59
C ASP A 155 -17.72 5.80 8.67
N ALA A 156 -17.08 6.49 7.74
CA ALA A 156 -17.75 7.28 6.71
C ALA A 156 -18.33 6.42 5.58
N PHE A 157 -17.89 5.16 5.43
CA PHE A 157 -18.35 4.28 4.36
C PHE A 157 -19.74 3.70 4.65
N VAL A 158 -20.70 3.93 3.76
CA VAL A 158 -22.06 3.40 3.88
C VAL A 158 -22.18 2.13 3.02
N PRO A 159 -22.32 0.93 3.62
CA PRO A 159 -22.46 -0.30 2.86
C PRO A 159 -23.77 -0.31 2.04
N LEU A 160 -23.70 -0.79 0.80
CA LEU A 160 -24.89 -0.95 -0.05
C LEU A 160 -25.82 -2.06 0.46
N SER A 161 -25.25 -3.10 1.09
CA SER A 161 -26.01 -4.14 1.77
C SER A 161 -26.23 -3.73 3.23
N GLY A 162 -27.42 -3.98 3.80
CA GLY A 162 -27.68 -3.79 5.24
C GLY A 162 -26.90 -4.74 6.18
N ARG A 163 -25.80 -5.33 5.71
CA ARG A 163 -24.89 -6.15 6.51
C ARG A 163 -24.01 -5.25 7.39
N PRO A 164 -23.65 -5.70 8.61
CA PRO A 164 -22.80 -4.93 9.50
C PRO A 164 -21.40 -4.73 8.90
N ARG A 165 -20.78 -3.59 9.22
CA ARG A 165 -19.39 -3.30 8.84
C ARG A 165 -18.42 -4.30 9.50
N PRO A 166 -17.27 -4.61 8.86
CA PRO A 166 -16.17 -5.27 9.54
C PRO A 166 -15.74 -4.44 10.76
N GLY A 167 -15.43 -5.07 11.89
CA GLY A 167 -14.93 -4.34 13.07
C GLY A 167 -13.57 -3.70 12.78
N SER A 168 -13.31 -2.52 13.33
CA SER A 168 -12.00 -1.85 13.17
C SER A 168 -10.90 -2.68 13.83
N VAL A 169 -9.91 -3.10 13.05
CA VAL A 169 -8.65 -3.63 13.61
C VAL A 169 -7.74 -2.42 13.84
N GLY A 170 -7.18 -2.32 15.06
CA GLY A 170 -6.68 -1.07 15.62
C GLY A 170 -5.58 -0.34 14.83
N ASP A 171 -4.83 -1.03 13.99
CA ASP A 171 -3.75 -0.45 13.17
C ASP A 171 -4.03 -0.70 11.67
N LEU A 172 -4.17 0.39 10.91
CA LEU A 172 -4.76 0.40 9.56
C LEU A 172 -3.82 -0.19 8.50
N ASP A 173 -2.50 -0.05 8.70
CA ASP A 173 -1.47 -0.63 7.83
C ASP A 173 -1.38 -2.16 8.07
N ASP A 174 -1.55 -2.58 9.32
CA ASP A 174 -1.74 -3.98 9.70
C ASP A 174 -3.04 -4.53 9.15
N THR A 175 -4.11 -3.74 9.01
CA THR A 175 -5.43 -4.21 8.56
C THR A 175 -5.44 -4.63 7.09
N ALA A 176 -4.86 -3.83 6.19
CA ALA A 176 -4.76 -4.18 4.77
C ALA A 176 -3.85 -5.39 4.54
N ARG A 177 -2.70 -5.42 5.24
CA ARG A 177 -1.76 -6.56 5.21
C ARG A 177 -2.35 -7.81 5.85
N TYR A 178 -3.09 -7.67 6.95
CA TYR A 178 -3.79 -8.72 7.67
C TYR A 178 -4.87 -9.33 6.80
N HIS A 179 -5.81 -8.52 6.27
CA HIS A 179 -6.85 -9.05 5.40
C HIS A 179 -6.29 -9.64 4.11
N GLY A 180 -5.27 -9.03 3.49
CA GLY A 180 -4.57 -9.64 2.36
C GLY A 180 -3.96 -11.00 2.69
N ARG A 181 -3.25 -11.13 3.82
CA ARG A 181 -2.63 -12.39 4.26
C ARG A 181 -3.61 -13.45 4.75
N SER A 182 -4.63 -13.07 5.51
CA SER A 182 -5.64 -14.02 6.03
C SER A 182 -6.40 -14.69 4.89
N LEU A 183 -6.64 -13.95 3.82
CA LEU A 183 -7.41 -14.39 2.67
C LEU A 183 -6.51 -15.22 1.72
N LEU A 184 -5.20 -14.94 1.67
CA LEU A 184 -4.17 -15.83 1.10
C LEU A 184 -4.11 -17.18 1.81
N LEU A 185 -4.05 -17.19 3.15
CA LEU A 185 -3.98 -18.44 3.93
C LEU A 185 -5.26 -19.27 3.82
N TRP A 186 -6.42 -18.61 3.82
CA TRP A 186 -7.70 -19.26 3.58
C TRP A 186 -7.76 -19.96 2.21
N LEU A 187 -7.29 -19.29 1.15
CA LEU A 187 -7.26 -19.88 -0.21
C LEU A 187 -6.19 -20.97 -0.38
N LEU A 188 -5.07 -20.88 0.33
CA LEU A 188 -4.02 -21.90 0.33
C LEU A 188 -4.36 -23.13 1.20
N GLY A 189 -5.46 -23.09 1.94
CA GLY A 189 -5.93 -24.19 2.78
C GLY A 189 -5.20 -24.32 4.12
N ASP A 190 -4.37 -23.34 4.49
CA ASP A 190 -3.63 -23.34 5.75
C ASP A 190 -4.37 -22.54 6.83
N ALA A 191 -4.58 -23.17 7.99
CA ALA A 191 -5.22 -22.53 9.13
C ALA A 191 -4.25 -21.60 9.87
N TRP A 192 -4.67 -20.37 10.13
CA TRP A 192 -3.98 -19.50 11.09
C TRP A 192 -4.14 -20.08 12.51
N PRO A 193 -3.07 -20.14 13.33
CA PRO A 193 -3.20 -20.52 14.73
C PRO A 193 -4.06 -19.50 15.48
N GLY A 194 -5.29 -19.91 15.85
CA GLY A 194 -6.17 -19.13 16.73
C GLY A 194 -7.51 -18.67 16.12
N VAL A 195 -7.79 -18.95 14.84
CA VAL A 195 -9.11 -18.69 14.25
C VAL A 195 -9.83 -20.03 14.00
N PRO A 196 -10.98 -20.31 14.65
CA PRO A 196 -11.71 -21.53 14.39
C PRO A 196 -12.20 -21.55 12.93
N PRO A 197 -12.07 -22.69 12.22
CA PRO A 197 -12.52 -22.77 10.83
C PRO A 197 -14.02 -22.52 10.76
N LEU A 198 -14.42 -21.51 9.99
CA LEU A 198 -15.80 -21.36 9.57
C LEU A 198 -16.12 -22.53 8.66
N ARG A 199 -16.83 -23.52 9.19
CA ARG A 199 -17.32 -24.65 8.40
C ARG A 199 -18.13 -24.09 7.23
N PRO A 200 -17.86 -24.47 5.97
CA PRO A 200 -18.80 -24.21 4.90
C PRO A 200 -20.11 -24.87 5.29
N SER A 201 -21.20 -24.10 5.28
CA SER A 201 -22.54 -24.64 5.50
C SER A 201 -22.80 -25.66 4.39
N ASP A 202 -23.13 -26.89 4.77
CA ASP A 202 -23.51 -27.94 3.83
C ASP A 202 -24.67 -27.42 2.95
N PRO A 203 -24.64 -27.64 1.63
CA PRO A 203 -25.79 -27.36 0.79
C PRO A 203 -26.87 -28.40 1.12
N GLY A 204 -27.89 -27.97 1.86
CA GLY A 204 -29.16 -28.67 2.02
C GLY A 204 -30.13 -28.36 0.90
#